data_AF-A0A2Z3JCD8-F1
#
_entry.id   AF-A0A2Z3JCD8-F1
#
_cell.length_a   1.000
_cell.length_b   1.000
_cell.length_c   1.000
_cell.angle_alpha   90.00
_cell.angle_beta   90.00
_cell.angle_gamma   90.00
#
_symmetry.space_group_name_H-M   'P 1'
#
loop_
_entity.id
_entity.type
_entity.pdbx_description
1 polymer ?
#
loop_
_entity_poly.entity_id
_entity_poly.type
_entity_poly.pdbx_seq_one_letter_code
_entity_poly.pdbx_strand_id
1 'polypeptide(L)'
;MFLWQTPRAMKTFGTTPDLAATTRVMAGNQGLYNGFLAAGLIWGLITGSAAIQLFFLVCVAVAGLYGASTANRRILFIQTVPAALVMLTVLLTR
;
A
#
# COMPACT_ATOMS: atom_id res chain seq x y z
N MET A 1 0.31 -7.75 -9.37
CA MET A 1 -0.72 -8.69 -9.86
C MET A 1 -0.85 -8.70 -11.38
N PHE A 2 -1.47 -7.69 -12.03
CA PHE A 2 -1.66 -7.70 -13.50
C PHE A 2 -0.61 -6.90 -14.28
N LEU A 3 -0.11 -5.79 -13.71
CA LEU A 3 0.80 -4.86 -14.40
C LEU A 3 2.28 -5.04 -14.05
N TRP A 4 2.63 -6.05 -13.23
CA TRP A 4 3.98 -6.20 -12.65
C TRP A 4 5.09 -6.33 -13.70
N GLN A 5 4.81 -7.00 -14.82
CA GLN A 5 5.77 -7.22 -15.91
C GLN A 5 5.74 -6.10 -16.98
N THR A 6 4.95 -5.04 -16.78
CA THR A 6 4.93 -3.94 -17.75
C THR A 6 6.20 -3.09 -17.64
N PRO A 7 6.67 -2.46 -18.73
CA PRO A 7 7.86 -1.60 -18.70
C PRO A 7 7.76 -0.48 -17.64
N ARG A 8 6.55 0.06 -17.43
CA ARG A 8 6.29 1.11 -16.43
C ARG A 8 6.47 0.60 -15.01
N ALA A 9 5.94 -0.58 -14.69
CA ALA A 9 6.12 -1.17 -13.37
C ALA A 9 7.60 -1.52 -13.13
N MET A 10 8.26 -2.17 -14.11
CA MET A 10 9.67 -2.51 -14.01
C MET A 10 10.55 -1.28 -13.78
N LYS A 11 10.30 -0.17 -14.50
CA LYS A 11 11.00 1.10 -14.27
C LYS A 11 10.74 1.69 -12.88
N THR A 12 9.53 1.53 -12.34
CA THR A 12 9.16 2.06 -11.02
C THR A 12 9.82 1.29 -9.90
N PHE A 13 9.93 -0.03 -10.04
CA PHE A 13 10.50 -0.94 -9.04
C PHE A 13 11.98 -1.29 -9.30
N GLY A 14 12.56 -0.80 -10.40
CA GLY A 14 13.96 -1.06 -10.76
C GLY A 14 14.24 -2.53 -11.09
N THR A 15 13.26 -3.25 -11.63
CA THR A 15 13.39 -4.69 -11.91
C THR A 15 13.78 -4.96 -13.36
N THR A 16 14.47 -6.08 -13.59
CA THR A 16 14.74 -6.61 -14.93
C THR A 16 13.56 -7.48 -15.40
N PRO A 17 13.43 -7.76 -16.72
CA PRO A 17 12.42 -8.67 -17.23
C PRO A 17 12.41 -10.04 -16.53
N ASP A 18 13.58 -10.64 -16.33
CA ASP A 18 13.70 -11.94 -15.67
C ASP A 18 13.28 -11.90 -14.19
N LEU A 19 13.67 -10.84 -13.47
CA LEU A 19 13.25 -10.66 -12.08
C LEU A 19 11.75 -10.41 -11.99
N ALA A 20 11.17 -9.63 -12.89
CA ALA A 20 9.72 -9.38 -12.94
C ALA A 20 8.93 -10.64 -13.31
N ALA A 21 9.48 -11.49 -14.17
CA ALA A 21 8.89 -12.78 -14.54
C ALA A 21 8.87 -13.74 -13.33
N THR A 22 10.02 -13.95 -12.69
CA THR A 22 10.18 -14.88 -11.56
C THR A 22 9.42 -14.44 -10.31
N THR A 23 9.28 -13.13 -10.07
CA THR A 23 8.56 -12.59 -8.89
C THR A 23 7.07 -12.32 -9.12
N ARG A 24 6.52 -12.64 -10.29
CA ARG A 24 5.12 -12.30 -10.68
C ARG A 24 4.09 -12.76 -9.65
N VAL A 25 4.20 -14.01 -9.18
CA VAL A 25 3.23 -14.60 -8.24
C VAL A 25 3.33 -13.93 -6.87
N MET A 26 4.55 -13.72 -6.37
CA MET A 26 4.80 -13.00 -5.11
C MET A 26 4.24 -11.57 -5.15
N ALA A 27 4.55 -10.81 -6.20
CA ALA A 27 4.00 -9.47 -6.41
C ALA A 27 2.48 -9.48 -6.67
N GLY A 28 1.94 -10.61 -7.12
CA GLY A 28 0.51 -10.87 -7.19
C GLY A 28 -0.11 -10.93 -5.81
N ASN A 29 0.44 -11.78 -4.94
CA ASN A 29 -0.07 -11.97 -3.59
C ASN A 29 0.07 -10.70 -2.73
N GLN A 30 1.18 -9.98 -2.83
CA GLN A 30 1.34 -8.67 -2.19
C GLN A 30 0.28 -7.66 -2.65
N GLY A 31 -0.07 -7.67 -3.94
CA GLY A 31 -1.14 -6.85 -4.49
C GLY A 31 -2.51 -7.20 -3.91
N LEU A 32 -2.80 -8.50 -3.71
CA LEU A 32 -4.05 -8.97 -3.13
C LEU A 32 -4.22 -8.52 -1.67
N TYR A 33 -3.18 -8.67 -0.84
CA TYR A 33 -3.20 -8.19 0.55
C TYR A 33 -3.44 -6.67 0.62
N ASN A 34 -2.76 -5.90 -0.24
CA ASN A 34 -3.02 -4.45 -0.35
C ASN A 34 -4.45 -4.16 -0.81
N GLY A 35 -5.03 -5.01 -1.66
CA GLY A 35 -6.45 -4.96 -2.03
C GLY A 35 -7.38 -5.13 -0.83
N PHE A 36 -7.09 -6.03 0.10
CA PHE A 36 -7.86 -6.18 1.33
C PHE A 36 -7.77 -4.95 2.24
N LEU A 37 -6.59 -4.32 2.34
CA LEU A 37 -6.45 -3.06 3.07
C LEU A 37 -7.31 -1.95 2.46
N ALA A 38 -7.31 -1.84 1.13
CA ALA A 38 -8.15 -0.87 0.42
C ALA A 38 -9.64 -1.16 0.60
N ALA A 39 -10.07 -2.42 0.53
CA ALA A 39 -11.45 -2.82 0.78
C ALA A 39 -11.89 -2.47 2.20
N GLY A 40 -11.03 -2.70 3.20
CA GLY A 40 -11.27 -2.30 4.59
C GLY A 40 -11.45 -0.79 4.77
N LEU A 41 -10.62 0.03 4.11
CA LEU A 41 -10.76 1.49 4.12
C LEU A 41 -12.07 1.95 3.45
N ILE A 42 -12.41 1.40 2.29
CA ILE A 42 -13.67 1.70 1.60
C ILE A 42 -14.86 1.32 2.48
N TRP A 43 -14.81 0.17 3.14
CA TRP A 43 -15.86 -0.25 4.07
C TRP A 43 -15.98 0.70 5.27
N GLY A 44 -14.85 1.14 5.82
CA GLY A 44 -14.81 2.17 6.86
C GLY A 44 -15.42 3.50 6.40
N LEU A 45 -15.27 3.88 5.13
CA LEU A 45 -15.93 5.05 4.55
C LEU A 45 -17.44 4.85 4.42
N ILE A 46 -17.89 3.72 3.87
CA ILE A 46 -19.31 3.41 3.67
C ILE A 46 -20.08 3.39 5.00
N THR A 47 -19.47 2.83 6.04
CA THR A 47 -20.08 2.72 7.38
C THR A 47 -19.89 3.97 8.24
N GLY A 48 -19.05 4.92 7.80
CA GLY A 48 -18.62 6.05 8.62
C GLY A 48 -17.80 5.65 9.85
N SER A 49 -17.26 4.43 9.93
CA SER A 49 -16.66 3.89 11.15
C SER A 49 -15.23 4.37 11.43
N ALA A 50 -15.08 4.91 12.64
CA ALA A 50 -13.90 5.09 13.50
C ALA A 50 -12.54 4.47 13.16
N ALA A 51 -12.06 3.86 14.23
CA ALA A 51 -11.96 2.42 14.32
C ALA A 51 -11.58 1.74 13.00
N ILE A 52 -12.52 1.43 12.10
CA ILE A 52 -12.19 0.68 10.88
C ILE A 52 -11.18 1.46 10.03
N GLN A 53 -11.45 2.74 9.75
CA GLN A 53 -10.54 3.56 8.95
C GLN A 53 -9.17 3.68 9.63
N LEU A 54 -9.15 3.99 10.93
CA LEU A 54 -7.90 4.17 11.67
C LEU A 54 -7.08 2.87 11.76
N PHE A 55 -7.72 1.73 11.99
CA PHE A 55 -7.05 0.43 12.05
C PHE A 55 -6.32 0.13 10.73
N PHE A 56 -7.02 0.23 9.60
CA PHE A 56 -6.41 -0.03 8.30
C PHE A 56 -5.35 1.02 7.93
N LEU A 57 -5.54 2.31 8.28
CA LEU A 57 -4.53 3.35 8.07
C LEU A 57 -3.25 3.10 8.88
N VAL A 58 -3.37 2.62 10.12
CA VAL A 58 -2.22 2.22 10.94
C VAL A 58 -1.49 1.05 10.30
N CYS A 59 -2.21 0.02 9.84
CA CYS A 59 -1.59 -1.10 9.12
C CYS A 59 -0.83 -0.63 7.88
N VAL A 60 -1.41 0.27 7.08
CA VAL A 60 -0.75 0.85 5.88
C VAL A 60 0.48 1.66 6.28
N ALA A 61 0.39 2.49 7.32
CA ALA A 61 1.51 3.30 7.79
C ALA A 61 2.69 2.44 8.25
N VAL A 62 2.43 1.41 9.06
CA VAL A 62 3.45 0.46 9.56
C VAL A 62 4.08 -0.33 8.42
N ALA A 63 3.28 -0.88 7.51
CA ALA A 63 3.79 -1.59 6.34
C ALA A 63 4.65 -0.67 5.45
N GLY A 64 4.26 0.59 5.30
CA GLY A 64 5.03 1.59 4.55
C GLY A 64 6.36 1.94 5.23
N LEU A 65 6.40 2.04 6.56
CA LEU A 65 7.65 2.26 7.30
C LEU A 65 8.61 1.08 7.11
N TYR A 66 8.09 -0.15 7.27
CA TYR A 66 8.88 -1.36 7.04
C TYR A 66 9.40 -1.41 5.59
N GLY A 67 8.53 -1.19 4.60
CA GLY A 67 8.91 -1.17 3.18
C GLY A 67 9.92 -0.07 2.84
N ALA A 68 9.80 1.11 3.45
CA ALA A 68 10.75 2.20 3.28
C ALA A 68 12.15 1.85 3.81
N SER A 69 12.22 1.12 4.93
CA SER A 69 13.47 0.69 5.54
C SER A 69 14.13 -0.48 4.81
N THR A 70 13.35 -1.36 4.18
CA THR A 70 13.84 -2.64 3.63
C THR A 70 13.93 -2.68 2.11
N ALA A 71 13.00 -2.05 1.39
CA ALA A 71 12.87 -2.20 -0.06
C ALA A 71 13.22 -0.91 -0.80
N ASN A 72 12.54 0.20 -0.51
CA ASN A 72 12.76 1.45 -1.21
C ASN A 72 12.28 2.65 -0.39
N ARG A 73 13.17 3.61 -0.11
CA ARG A 73 12.86 4.83 0.65
C ARG A 73 11.70 5.62 0.08
N ARG A 74 11.42 5.53 -1.23
CA ARG A 74 10.27 6.17 -1.88
C ARG A 74 8.94 5.71 -1.28
N ILE A 75 8.86 4.49 -0.75
CA ILE A 75 7.66 3.92 -0.11
C ILE A 75 7.18 4.82 1.04
N LEU A 76 8.10 5.48 1.77
CA LEU A 76 7.74 6.43 2.82
C LEU A 76 6.81 7.53 2.29
N PHE A 77 7.16 8.09 1.13
CA PHE A 77 6.45 9.25 0.55
C PHE A 77 5.19 8.86 -0.22
N ILE A 78 5.11 7.64 -0.76
CA ILE A 78 3.94 7.19 -1.54
C ILE A 78 2.94 6.37 -0.72
N GLN A 79 3.32 5.91 0.49
CA GLN A 79 2.48 5.04 1.33
C GLN A 79 2.33 5.59 2.75
N THR A 80 3.42 5.73 3.51
CA THR A 80 3.34 6.14 4.92
C THR A 80 2.85 7.58 5.09
N VAL A 81 3.43 8.53 4.35
CA VAL A 81 3.04 9.96 4.45
C VAL A 81 1.57 10.15 4.08
N PRO A 82 1.06 9.64 2.94
CA PRO A 82 -0.37 9.69 2.65
C PRO A 82 -1.24 9.04 3.72
N ALA A 83 -0.87 7.86 4.23
CA ALA A 83 -1.63 7.19 5.29
C ALA A 83 -1.69 8.03 6.58
N ALA A 84 -0.58 8.66 6.97
CA ALA A 84 -0.52 9.54 8.13
C ALA A 84 -1.37 10.80 7.96
N LEU A 85 -1.36 11.41 6.76
CA LEU A 85 -2.20 12.56 6.45
C LEU A 85 -3.69 12.20 6.50
N VAL A 86 -4.09 11.08 5.89
CA VAL A 86 -5.48 10.62 5.97
C VAL A 86 -5.85 10.30 7.42
N MET A 87 -4.99 9.63 8.17
CA MET A 87 -5.22 9.35 9.59
C MET A 87 -5.44 10.61 10.41
N LEU A 88 -4.63 11.65 10.18
CA LEU A 88 -4.80 12.95 10.81
C LEU A 88 -6.14 13.59 10.43
N THR A 89 -6.53 13.57 9.15
CA THR A 89 -7.83 14.12 8.73
C THR A 89 -8.99 13.39 9.40
N VAL A 90 -8.94 12.06 9.46
CA VAL A 90 -9.94 11.26 10.17
C VAL A 90 -10.01 11.71 11.63
N LEU A 91 -8.89 11.82 12.34
CA LEU A 91 -8.90 12.24 13.75
C LEU A 91 -9.43 13.66 13.96
N LEU A 92 -9.27 14.56 13.00
CA LEU A 92 -9.74 15.94 13.09
C LEU A 92 -11.22 16.12 12.73
N THR A 93 -11.81 15.19 11.98
CA THR A 93 -13.21 15.27 11.49
C THR A 93 -14.17 14.34 12.22
N ARG A 94 -13.73 13.71 13.30
CA ARG A 94 -14.51 12.80 14.14
C ARG A 94 -15.04 13.52 15.36
#